data_AF-A0A853EMT9-F1
#
_entry.id   AF-A0A853EMT9-F1
#
_cell.length_a   1.000
_cell.length_b   1.000
_cell.length_c   1.000
_cell.angle_alpha   90.00
_cell.angle_beta   90.00
_cell.angle_gamma   90.00
#
_symmetry.space_group_name_H-M   'P 1'
#
loop_
_entity.id
_entity.type
_entity.pdbx_description
1 polymer ?
#
loop_
_entity_poly.entity_id
_entity_poly.type
_entity_poly.pdbx_seq_one_letter_code
_entity_poly.pdbx_strand_id
1 'polypeptide(L)' 'MAATVPTDRTRVRVFTDDELRQRLQEVTEKLSQRFGSIDRALDREQDWDYDDEESALFSEYHAVKFLLDD' A
#
# COMPACT_ATOMS: atom_id res chain seq x y z
N MET A 1 6.36 6.32 -40.62
CA MET A 1 6.74 5.10 -39.88
C MET A 1 6.39 5.33 -38.42
N ALA A 2 5.40 4.62 -37.89
CA ALA A 2 5.02 4.74 -36.48
C ALA A 2 5.99 3.90 -35.64
N ALA A 3 6.72 4.54 -34.73
CA ALA A 3 7.58 3.85 -33.78
C ALA A 3 6.70 3.06 -32.80
N THR A 4 6.90 1.76 -32.74
CA THR A 4 6.33 0.90 -31.70
C THR A 4 6.99 1.25 -30.37
N VAL A 5 6.30 1.98 -29.50
CA VAL A 5 6.66 2.05 -28.08
C VAL A 5 6.46 0.65 -27.50
N PRO A 6 7.50 -0.01 -26.96
CA PRO A 6 7.29 -1.26 -26.25
C PRO A 6 6.43 -0.93 -25.03
N THR A 7 5.18 -1.38 -25.06
CA THR A 7 4.34 -1.40 -23.86
C THR A 7 4.98 -2.45 -22.97
N ASP A 8 5.63 -2.03 -21.89
CA ASP A 8 6.19 -2.92 -20.87
C ASP A 8 5.01 -3.64 -20.19
N ARG A 9 4.53 -4.70 -20.85
CA ARG A 9 3.38 -5.49 -20.43
C ARG A 9 3.81 -6.34 -19.25
N THR A 10 3.42 -5.86 -18.07
CA THR A 10 3.29 -6.63 -16.82
C THR A 10 4.61 -7.12 -16.23
N ARG A 11 5.34 -6.21 -15.56
CA ARG A 11 6.40 -6.60 -14.61
C ARG A 11 5.76 -7.16 -13.34
N VAL A 12 5.69 -8.47 -13.25
CA VAL A 12 5.42 -9.15 -11.98
C VAL A 12 6.69 -9.06 -11.13
N ARG A 13 6.61 -8.39 -9.98
CA ARG A 13 7.68 -8.36 -9.00
C ARG A 13 7.34 -9.31 -7.86
N VAL A 14 8.28 -10.19 -7.54
CA VAL A 14 8.21 -11.06 -6.36
C VAL A 14 8.88 -10.33 -5.21
N PHE A 15 8.31 -10.45 -4.01
CA PHE A 15 8.84 -9.89 -2.78
C PHE A 15 9.18 -11.02 -1.81
N THR A 16 10.21 -10.84 -1.00
CA THR A 16 10.44 -11.71 0.16
C THR A 16 9.54 -11.30 1.33
N ASP A 17 9.33 -12.21 2.29
CA ASP A 17 8.67 -11.90 3.56
C ASP A 17 9.27 -10.67 4.26
N ASP A 18 10.61 -10.59 4.31
CA ASP A 18 11.29 -9.46 4.97
C ASP A 18 11.03 -8.14 4.24
N GLU A 19 11.02 -8.13 2.90
CA GLU A 19 10.66 -6.95 2.11
C GLU A 19 9.21 -6.52 2.36
N LEU A 20 8.28 -7.48 2.46
CA LEU A 20 6.88 -7.21 2.76
C LEU A 20 6.70 -6.70 4.19
N ARG A 21 7.39 -7.28 5.18
CA ARG A 21 7.35 -6.81 6.57
C ARG A 21 7.90 -5.39 6.71
N GLN A 22 9.01 -5.09 6.04
CA GLN A 22 9.56 -3.74 6.03
C GLN A 22 8.56 -2.76 5.41
N ARG A 23 7.96 -3.10 4.27
CA ARG A 23 6.91 -2.28 3.67
C ARG A 23 5.70 -2.06 4.58
N LEU A 24 5.24 -3.14 5.23
CA LEU A 24 4.12 -3.06 6.16
C LEU A 24 4.45 -2.11 7.31
N GLN A 25 5.67 -2.15 7.83
CA GLN A 25 6.15 -1.22 8.84
C GLN A 25 6.14 0.22 8.31
N GLU A 26 6.71 0.48 7.13
CA GLU A 26 6.79 1.82 6.54
C GLU A 26 5.39 2.44 6.32
N VAL A 27 4.44 1.68 5.78
CA VAL A 27 3.07 2.18 5.57
C VAL A 27 2.32 2.35 6.90
N THR A 28 2.55 1.45 7.87
CA THR A 28 1.97 1.56 9.23
C THR A 28 2.48 2.80 9.95
N GLU A 29 3.76 3.14 9.81
CA GLU A 29 4.36 4.35 10.38
C GLU A 29 3.76 5.61 9.76
N LYS A 30 3.60 5.65 8.43
CA LYS A 30 2.96 6.79 7.74
C LYS A 30 1.51 6.98 8.19
N LEU A 31 0.72 5.90 8.24
CA LEU A 31 -0.66 5.96 8.73
C LEU A 31 -0.71 6.40 10.20
N SER A 32 0.19 5.88 11.04
CA SER A 32 0.25 6.26 12.45
C SER A 32 0.67 7.72 12.65
N GLN A 33 1.59 8.24 11.84
CA GLN A 33 1.97 9.65 11.87
C GLN A 33 0.80 10.57 11.49
N ARG A 34 -0.03 10.13 10.53
CA ARG A 34 -1.17 10.92 10.04
C ARG A 34 -2.37 10.90 10.98
N PHE A 35 -2.71 9.74 11.54
CA PHE A 35 -3.93 9.54 12.35
C PHE A 35 -3.65 9.36 13.86
N GLY A 36 -2.38 9.39 14.27
CA GLY A 36 -1.93 9.24 15.65
C GLY A 36 -1.70 7.79 16.11
N SER A 37 -2.34 6.82 15.45
CA SER A 37 -2.04 5.39 15.58
C SER A 37 -2.62 4.62 14.40
N ILE A 38 -2.14 3.39 14.18
CA ILE A 38 -2.72 2.50 13.17
C ILE A 38 -4.18 2.16 13.49
N ASP A 39 -4.53 1.95 14.75
CA ASP A 39 -5.91 1.66 15.15
C ASP A 39 -6.85 2.81 14.77
N ARG A 40 -6.43 4.05 15.02
CA ARG A 40 -7.21 5.24 14.62
C ARG A 40 -7.29 5.42 13.11
N ALA A 41 -6.23 5.07 12.38
CA ALA A 41 -6.25 5.09 10.93
C ALA A 41 -7.29 4.10 10.38
N LEU A 42 -7.31 2.87 10.89
CA LEU A 42 -8.26 1.83 10.47
C LEU A 42 -9.71 2.16 10.90
N ASP A 43 -9.90 2.76 12.08
CA ASP A 43 -11.21 3.27 12.48
C ASP A 43 -11.72 4.34 11.50
N ARG A 44 -10.84 5.27 11.11
CA ARG A 44 -11.14 6.35 10.15
C ARG A 44 -11.42 5.84 8.74
N GLU A 45 -10.79 4.74 8.31
CA GLU A 45 -11.03 4.14 6.99
C GLU A 45 -12.52 3.81 6.78
N GLN A 46 -13.25 3.46 7.85
CA GLN A 46 -14.69 3.16 7.82
C GLN A 46 -15.57 4.37 7.47
N ASP A 47 -15.04 5.58 7.52
CA ASP A 47 -15.79 6.79 7.16
C ASP A 47 -15.82 7.03 5.64
N TRP A 48 -14.97 6.33 4.86
CA TRP A 48 -14.86 6.44 3.39
C TRP A 48 -14.59 7.87 2.87
N ASP A 49 -14.13 8.75 3.75
CA ASP A 49 -13.86 10.17 3.49
C ASP A 49 -12.36 10.42 3.64
N TYR A 50 -11.61 9.97 2.65
CA TYR A 50 -10.16 10.09 2.62
C TYR A 50 -9.68 10.57 1.26
N ASP A 51 -8.57 11.31 1.26
CA ASP A 51 -7.97 11.83 0.04
C ASP A 51 -7.22 10.74 -0.76
N ASP A 52 -6.71 11.10 -1.94
CA ASP A 52 -6.02 10.15 -2.81
C ASP A 52 -4.74 9.57 -2.16
N GLU A 53 -4.08 10.33 -1.29
CA GLU A 53 -2.88 9.88 -0.59
C GLU A 53 -3.22 8.86 0.49
N GLU A 54 -4.26 9.15 1.28
CA GLU A 54 -4.80 8.24 2.29
C GLU A 54 -5.33 6.96 1.64
N SER A 55 -6.07 7.09 0.52
CA SER A 55 -6.55 5.97 -0.29
C SER A 55 -5.40 5.06 -0.71
N ALA A 56 -4.28 5.63 -1.17
CA ALA A 56 -3.09 4.89 -1.55
C ALA A 56 -2.43 4.19 -0.35
N LEU A 57 -2.33 4.86 0.79
CA LEU A 57 -1.76 4.28 2.02
C LEU A 57 -2.60 3.12 2.55
N PHE A 58 -3.92 3.27 2.61
CA PHE A 58 -4.83 2.20 3.02
C PHE A 58 -4.76 1.01 2.05
N SER A 59 -4.76 1.28 0.75
CA SER A 59 -4.63 0.24 -0.28
C SER A 59 -3.31 -0.52 -0.16
N GLU A 60 -2.19 0.17 0.06
CA GLU A 60 -0.88 -0.47 0.25
C GLU A 60 -0.83 -1.27 1.55
N TYR A 61 -1.36 -0.74 2.66
CA TYR A 61 -1.43 -1.46 3.93
C TYR A 61 -2.17 -2.79 3.78
N HIS A 62 -3.37 -2.77 3.20
CA HIS A 62 -4.17 -4.00 3.01
C HIS A 62 -3.55 -4.94 1.99
N ALA A 63 -2.96 -4.44 0.90
CA ALA A 63 -2.28 -5.28 -0.08
C ALA A 63 -1.08 -6.01 0.52
N VAL A 64 -0.22 -5.31 1.26
CA VAL A 64 0.96 -5.93 1.89
C VAL A 64 0.56 -6.89 3.00
N LYS A 65 -0.44 -6.52 3.82
CA LYS A 65 -0.98 -7.42 4.85
C LYS A 65 -1.56 -8.69 4.25
N PHE A 66 -2.31 -8.58 3.15
CA PHE A 66 -2.84 -9.72 2.42
C PHE A 66 -1.72 -10.63 1.88
N LEU A 67 -0.62 -10.06 1.37
CA LEU A 67 0.51 -10.87 0.88
C LEU A 67 1.31 -11.56 2.00
N LEU A 68 1.16 -11.11 3.25
CA LEU A 68 1.81 -11.69 4.43
C LEU A 68 0.90 -12.67 5.19
N ASP A 69 -0.41 -12.66 4.95
CA ASP A 69 -1.39 -13.56 5.54
C ASP A 69 -1.45 -14.83 4.68
N ASP A 70 -0.89 -15.94 5.19
CA ASP A 70 -0.76 -17.25 4.50
C ASP A 70 -2.09 -18.02 4.44
#